data_AF-A0A6P5Y4I8-F1
#
_entry.id   AF-A0A6P5Y4I8-F1
#
_cell.length_a   1.000
_cell.length_b   1.000
_cell.length_c   1.000
_cell.angle_alpha   90.00
_cell.angle_beta   90.00
_cell.angle_gamma   90.00
#
_symmetry.space_group_name_H-M   'P 1'
#
loop_
_entity.id
_entity.type
_entity.pdbx_description
1 polymer ?
#
loop_
_entity_poly.entity_id
_entity_poly.type
_entity_poly.pdbx_seq_one_letter_code
_entity_poly.pdbx_strand_id
1 'polypeptide(L)'
;MSSSWFPFLFFLPFLFLDPLFSQANLQRSKTLLKSSLIYQPSTNETIPPTLFFEVTKPIYVPNAKPCSLLVLQHDFGYTYGKPPVFANYSFPSDCPYQEFSKIVLEWNATCKGRQFDRIFGVWLSGVELLRSCTAEPRATGIVWSVQKDVTRYSSLLLMNKTQTFAVYLGNIVDKTYTGVYHVNVTLYFYPAVEKLNIFMGKEGSLGSGVSSKADLIIPFSRDLPLNDGLWYEIENATDVKVKEFEIPQNVYRAVLEVYVSFHENDEFWYANPPNEYIAANNLTDLAGNGPFREVLVSLDGKLVGAVWPFTVVYTGGINPLLWRPISGIGSFDLPTYDIEITPFLGNILDGKPHKLSFSVTNALNVWYIDSNLHLWLDSKSTKTEGKLLQHDVVPLGVSSVSDFKGLNGTFVTNTTRFISSNGWVKSTYGTVITKSIQNLSYSNSMVMAKDGNLQIVNQTIHFDDSIYAIMPSSNVKSKKSNKTFLLYLYSDYVEQGNRTALSVANVTLGFDEKKFKDADARSASSSLRNLQKGKGVMITKDDLVVSGVARTQQTYNYDGSKFCYSRNISSSNYTILYDEVRNTCNKRAKSHFGYGLSRWWPFPARRAFLASHVIDPNGN
;
A
#
# COMPACT_ATOMS: atom_id res chain seq x y z
N MET A 1 -7.83 -45.13 -67.74
CA MET A 1 -6.95 -45.69 -66.70
C MET A 1 -7.48 -45.21 -65.36
N SER A 2 -7.81 -46.17 -64.50
CA SER A 2 -8.21 -46.15 -63.07
C SER A 2 -8.14 -44.81 -62.31
N SER A 3 -9.02 -44.41 -61.38
CA SER A 3 -10.23 -45.01 -60.77
C SER A 3 -10.66 -44.06 -59.63
N SER A 4 -11.98 -43.79 -59.50
CA SER A 4 -12.81 -43.67 -58.25
C SER A 4 -12.32 -42.83 -57.04
N TRP A 5 -13.09 -42.09 -56.22
CA TRP A 5 -14.53 -41.92 -55.94
C TRP A 5 -14.69 -40.69 -54.99
N PHE A 6 -15.88 -40.08 -54.94
CA PHE A 6 -16.37 -39.08 -53.96
C PHE A 6 -16.86 -39.77 -52.63
N PRO A 7 -17.53 -39.09 -51.65
CA PRO A 7 -17.10 -38.22 -50.53
C PRO A 7 -17.52 -38.78 -49.13
N PHE A 8 -17.30 -38.07 -48.00
CA PHE A 8 -18.28 -37.80 -46.89
C PHE A 8 -17.63 -37.27 -45.58
N LEU A 9 -18.32 -36.28 -45.00
CA LEU A 9 -18.37 -35.72 -43.62
C LEU A 9 -17.62 -36.40 -42.44
N PHE A 10 -17.10 -35.60 -41.49
CA PHE A 10 -17.58 -35.49 -40.08
C PHE A 10 -16.87 -34.39 -39.27
N PHE A 11 -17.54 -33.96 -38.19
CA PHE A 11 -17.37 -32.80 -37.28
C PHE A 11 -16.23 -32.85 -36.22
N LEU A 12 -15.91 -31.65 -35.67
CA LEU A 12 -15.36 -31.27 -34.31
C LEU A 12 -13.85 -31.46 -34.01
N PRO A 13 -13.25 -30.78 -32.99
CA PRO A 13 -13.60 -29.55 -32.25
C PRO A 13 -12.44 -28.52 -32.08
N PHE A 14 -12.78 -27.34 -31.55
CA PHE A 14 -11.89 -26.34 -30.92
C PHE A 14 -10.95 -26.99 -29.89
N LEU A 15 -9.65 -26.74 -30.01
CA LEU A 15 -8.65 -27.03 -28.98
C LEU A 15 -8.07 -25.73 -28.43
N PHE A 16 -8.05 -25.69 -27.09
CA PHE A 16 -7.56 -24.64 -26.21
C PHE A 16 -6.11 -24.25 -26.52
N LEU A 17 -5.86 -22.95 -26.60
CA LEU A 17 -4.52 -22.36 -26.54
C LEU A 17 -4.13 -22.22 -25.06
N ASP A 18 -3.46 -23.22 -24.51
CA ASP A 18 -2.64 -23.07 -23.31
C ASP A 18 -1.33 -22.34 -23.69
N PRO A 19 -0.91 -21.28 -22.98
CA PRO A 19 0.41 -20.72 -23.18
C PRO A 19 1.46 -21.65 -22.55
N LEU A 20 2.18 -22.35 -23.42
CA LEU A 20 3.39 -23.12 -23.11
C LEU A 20 4.47 -22.19 -22.54
N PHE A 21 4.69 -22.22 -21.23
CA PHE A 21 5.90 -21.65 -20.65
C PHE A 21 7.10 -22.57 -20.92
N SER A 22 8.05 -22.04 -21.68
CA SER A 22 9.26 -22.69 -22.15
C SER A 22 10.20 -23.08 -21.00
N GLN A 23 10.60 -24.36 -20.98
CA GLN A 23 11.79 -24.83 -20.29
C GLN A 23 13.01 -24.61 -21.19
N ALA A 24 13.90 -23.68 -20.83
CA ALA A 24 15.29 -23.68 -21.30
C ALA A 24 16.19 -22.92 -20.31
N ASN A 25 17.42 -23.42 -20.13
CA ASN A 25 18.38 -23.04 -19.11
C ASN A 25 18.66 -21.53 -19.01
N LEU A 26 18.46 -20.97 -17.81
CA LEU A 26 18.55 -19.54 -17.52
C LEU A 26 19.60 -19.26 -16.45
N GLN A 27 20.62 -18.47 -16.81
CA GLN A 27 21.56 -17.89 -15.85
C GLN A 27 20.81 -16.84 -15.00
N ARG A 28 20.82 -17.08 -13.68
CA ARG A 28 19.86 -16.58 -12.69
C ARG A 28 20.47 -15.43 -11.87
N SER A 29 20.05 -14.19 -12.10
CA SER A 29 20.24 -13.09 -11.13
C SER A 29 19.13 -13.15 -10.08
N LYS A 30 19.28 -13.99 -9.06
CA LYS A 30 18.33 -14.20 -7.95
C LYS A 30 18.60 -13.31 -6.73
N THR A 31 18.99 -12.06 -6.93
CA THR A 31 19.32 -11.17 -5.80
C THR A 31 18.11 -10.82 -4.96
N LEU A 32 16.90 -10.87 -5.51
CA LEU A 32 15.65 -10.62 -4.81
C LEU A 32 14.73 -11.80 -5.01
N LEU A 33 14.59 -12.59 -3.95
CA LEU A 33 13.75 -13.77 -3.98
C LEU A 33 12.31 -13.35 -3.71
N LYS A 34 11.42 -13.72 -4.65
CA LYS A 34 10.00 -13.91 -4.37
C LYS A 34 9.85 -15.04 -3.34
N SER A 35 8.69 -15.12 -2.69
CA SER A 35 8.38 -16.13 -1.68
C SER A 35 8.89 -17.52 -2.07
N SER A 36 9.65 -18.18 -1.19
CA SER A 36 10.23 -19.51 -1.41
C SER A 36 9.81 -20.47 -0.29
N LEU A 37 9.46 -21.71 -0.63
CA LEU A 37 8.78 -22.63 0.31
C LEU A 37 9.68 -22.99 1.50
N ILE A 38 9.18 -22.89 2.72
CA ILE A 38 9.88 -23.44 3.89
C ILE A 38 9.49 -24.90 4.08
N TYR A 39 10.47 -25.80 4.15
CA TYR A 39 10.25 -27.16 4.63
C TYR A 39 10.15 -27.15 6.16
N GLN A 40 8.94 -27.38 6.70
CA GLN A 40 8.74 -27.63 8.13
C GLN A 40 8.21 -29.07 8.30
N PRO A 41 8.83 -29.91 9.15
CA PRO A 41 8.31 -31.23 9.45
C PRO A 41 6.94 -31.14 10.15
N SER A 42 6.11 -32.16 9.96
CA SER A 42 4.81 -32.29 10.66
C SER A 42 5.03 -32.37 12.17
N THR A 43 4.44 -31.43 12.93
CA THR A 43 4.48 -31.43 14.39
C THR A 43 3.10 -31.66 15.00
N ASN A 44 3.08 -32.31 16.17
CA ASN A 44 1.90 -32.63 16.99
C ASN A 44 0.90 -31.46 17.14
N GLU A 45 -0.39 -31.81 17.25
CA GLU A 45 -1.56 -30.93 17.32
C GLU A 45 -1.64 -29.99 18.55
N THR A 46 -0.58 -29.87 19.35
CA THR A 46 -0.58 -29.15 20.64
C THR A 46 0.03 -27.74 20.61
N ILE A 47 0.53 -27.25 19.47
CA ILE A 47 1.11 -25.90 19.37
C ILE A 47 0.02 -24.90 18.95
N PRO A 48 -0.22 -23.81 19.71
CA PRO A 48 -1.20 -22.79 19.34
C PRO A 48 -0.79 -22.04 18.06
N PRO A 49 -1.76 -21.51 17.30
CA PRO A 49 -1.47 -20.73 16.10
C PRO A 49 -0.64 -19.49 16.44
N THR A 50 0.30 -19.14 15.57
CA THR A 50 1.16 -17.96 15.78
C THR A 50 0.40 -16.69 15.40
N LEU A 51 0.36 -15.70 16.29
CA LEU A 51 -0.20 -14.37 15.98
C LEU A 51 0.76 -13.60 15.06
N PHE A 52 0.28 -13.19 13.90
CA PHE A 52 0.93 -12.22 13.02
C PHE A 52 0.26 -10.86 13.15
N PHE A 53 1.04 -9.79 13.07
CA PHE A 53 0.51 -8.43 13.19
C PHE A 53 1.43 -7.39 12.53
N GLU A 54 0.83 -6.27 12.14
CA GLU A 54 1.54 -5.06 11.75
C GLU A 54 1.63 -4.11 12.97
N VAL A 55 2.80 -3.50 13.19
CA VAL A 55 2.96 -2.52 14.27
C VAL A 55 2.40 -1.18 13.84
N THR A 56 1.27 -0.82 14.45
CA THR A 56 0.62 0.49 14.28
C THR A 56 0.08 1.00 15.62
N LYS A 57 -0.26 2.29 15.66
CA LYS A 57 -0.97 2.86 16.82
C LYS A 57 -2.40 2.30 16.88
N PRO A 58 -2.97 2.10 18.07
CA PRO A 58 -4.35 1.66 18.20
C PRO A 58 -5.31 2.69 17.60
N ILE A 59 -6.43 2.22 17.07
CA ILE A 59 -7.54 3.09 16.67
C ILE A 59 -8.23 3.57 17.93
N TYR A 60 -8.24 4.88 18.15
CA TYR A 60 -8.97 5.47 19.27
C TYR A 60 -10.47 5.38 19.00
N VAL A 61 -11.15 4.60 19.83
CA VAL A 61 -12.60 4.42 19.82
C VAL A 61 -13.21 5.05 21.08
N PRO A 62 -14.45 5.57 21.02
CA PRO A 62 -15.19 5.99 22.21
C PRO A 62 -15.33 4.84 23.21
N ASN A 63 -15.39 5.18 24.50
CA ASN A 63 -15.72 4.21 25.55
C ASN A 63 -17.24 3.97 25.60
N ALA A 64 -17.76 3.36 24.53
CA ALA A 64 -19.15 2.96 24.38
C ALA A 64 -19.21 1.64 23.60
N LYS A 65 -20.23 0.83 23.87
CA LYS A 65 -20.44 -0.43 23.15
C LYS A 65 -20.82 -0.12 21.69
N PRO A 66 -20.06 -0.61 20.69
CA PRO A 66 -20.42 -0.41 19.29
C PRO A 66 -21.57 -1.33 18.88
N CYS A 67 -22.27 -0.95 17.81
CA CYS A 67 -23.02 -1.93 17.01
C CYS A 67 -22.02 -2.72 16.17
N SER A 68 -22.19 -4.04 16.08
CA SER A 68 -21.29 -4.93 15.33
C SER A 68 -22.05 -5.65 14.24
N LEU A 69 -21.49 -5.70 13.03
CA LEU A 69 -22.05 -6.41 11.89
C LEU A 69 -21.00 -7.32 11.26
N LEU A 70 -21.17 -8.64 11.38
CA LEU A 70 -20.42 -9.61 10.59
C LEU A 70 -20.98 -9.59 9.17
N VAL A 71 -20.22 -9.05 8.21
CA VAL A 71 -20.67 -8.89 6.82
C VAL A 71 -20.36 -10.13 5.99
N LEU A 72 -19.19 -10.74 6.22
CA LEU A 72 -18.74 -11.90 5.48
C LEU A 72 -18.03 -12.89 6.42
N GLN A 73 -18.35 -14.17 6.25
CA GLN A 73 -17.58 -15.30 6.77
C GLN A 73 -17.36 -16.27 5.61
N HIS A 74 -16.10 -16.55 5.27
CA HIS A 74 -15.78 -17.35 4.08
C HIS A 74 -14.41 -18.04 4.16
N ASP A 75 -14.30 -19.18 3.48
CA ASP A 75 -13.08 -19.96 3.34
C ASP A 75 -12.49 -19.78 1.93
N PHE A 76 -11.38 -19.04 1.83
CA PHE A 76 -10.68 -18.82 0.57
C PHE A 76 -9.64 -19.92 0.33
N GLY A 77 -10.04 -20.96 -0.40
CA GLY A 77 -9.18 -22.08 -0.82
C GLY A 77 -8.89 -22.08 -2.32
N TYR A 78 -9.92 -22.34 -3.12
CA TYR A 78 -9.83 -22.44 -4.59
C TYR A 78 -10.47 -21.22 -5.26
N THR A 79 -9.96 -20.03 -5.00
CA THR A 79 -10.56 -18.75 -5.40
C THR A 79 -9.74 -17.98 -6.43
N TYR A 80 -8.53 -18.44 -6.75
CA TYR A 80 -7.72 -17.86 -7.82
C TYR A 80 -8.41 -17.98 -9.18
N GLY A 81 -8.39 -16.89 -9.96
CA GLY A 81 -9.06 -16.82 -11.27
C GLY A 81 -10.58 -16.96 -11.21
N LYS A 82 -11.20 -16.79 -10.03
CA LYS A 82 -12.66 -16.81 -9.84
C LYS A 82 -13.19 -15.42 -9.46
N PRO A 83 -14.50 -15.20 -9.58
CA PRO A 83 -15.08 -13.95 -9.14
C PRO A 83 -14.91 -13.66 -7.65
N PRO A 84 -14.96 -12.37 -7.25
CA PRO A 84 -15.02 -12.00 -5.84
C PRO A 84 -16.17 -12.70 -5.12
N VAL A 85 -15.98 -12.95 -3.84
CA VAL A 85 -17.04 -13.46 -2.96
C VAL A 85 -17.94 -12.30 -2.58
N PHE A 86 -19.25 -12.48 -2.75
CA PHE A 86 -20.24 -11.45 -2.47
C PHE A 86 -21.02 -11.71 -1.19
N ALA A 87 -21.36 -10.63 -0.49
CA ALA A 87 -22.34 -10.62 0.58
C ALA A 87 -23.26 -9.40 0.45
N ASN A 88 -24.49 -9.51 0.96
CA ASN A 88 -25.37 -8.36 1.08
C ASN A 88 -24.97 -7.54 2.31
N TYR A 89 -24.75 -6.24 2.12
CA TYR A 89 -24.53 -5.29 3.19
C TYR A 89 -25.75 -4.38 3.36
N SER A 90 -26.26 -4.31 4.58
CA SER A 90 -27.22 -3.29 5.00
C SER A 90 -26.81 -2.79 6.38
N PHE A 91 -26.98 -1.49 6.63
CA PHE A 91 -26.75 -0.93 7.96
C PHE A 91 -27.63 -1.65 9.00
N PRO A 92 -27.11 -2.03 10.20
CA PRO A 92 -27.88 -2.80 11.18
C PRO A 92 -29.10 -2.02 11.68
N SER A 93 -30.30 -2.53 11.40
CA SER A 93 -31.56 -1.87 11.75
C SER A 93 -31.84 -1.82 13.26
N ASP A 94 -31.22 -2.72 14.01
CA ASP A 94 -31.29 -2.82 15.47
C ASP A 94 -30.28 -1.92 16.20
N CYS A 95 -29.44 -1.19 15.46
CA CYS A 95 -28.47 -0.29 16.06
C CYS A 95 -29.19 0.91 16.72
N PRO A 96 -29.06 1.11 18.04
CA PRO A 96 -29.82 2.13 18.76
C PRO A 96 -29.31 3.57 18.55
N TYR A 97 -28.24 3.73 17.78
CA TYR A 97 -27.55 5.00 17.59
C TYR A 97 -27.79 5.54 16.18
N GLN A 98 -27.97 6.86 16.08
CA GLN A 98 -28.15 7.56 14.81
C GLN A 98 -26.87 8.28 14.36
N GLU A 99 -25.96 8.58 15.29
CA GLU A 99 -24.72 9.30 15.02
C GLU A 99 -23.50 8.49 15.44
N PHE A 100 -22.50 8.43 14.55
CA PHE A 100 -21.29 7.63 14.73
C PHE A 100 -20.03 8.49 14.64
N SER A 101 -19.20 8.40 15.67
CA SER A 101 -17.91 9.11 15.74
C SER A 101 -16.76 8.27 15.16
N LYS A 102 -16.91 6.95 15.13
CA LYS A 102 -15.90 6.02 14.59
C LYS A 102 -16.59 4.80 13.97
N ILE A 103 -16.13 4.39 12.79
CA ILE A 103 -16.49 3.12 12.16
C ILE A 103 -15.20 2.37 11.86
N VAL A 104 -15.08 1.13 12.33
CA VAL A 104 -13.88 0.30 12.17
C VAL A 104 -14.24 -0.95 11.38
N LEU A 105 -13.48 -1.22 10.32
CA LEU A 105 -13.49 -2.49 9.63
C LEU A 105 -12.44 -3.39 10.26
N GLU A 106 -12.84 -4.60 10.65
CA GLU A 106 -11.95 -5.66 11.11
C GLU A 106 -11.97 -6.81 10.13
N TRP A 107 -10.81 -7.13 9.57
CA TRP A 107 -10.51 -8.40 8.95
C TRP A 107 -9.87 -9.31 9.98
N ASN A 108 -10.39 -10.51 10.18
CA ASN A 108 -9.79 -11.52 11.05
C ASN A 108 -9.65 -12.82 10.27
N ALA A 109 -8.46 -13.40 10.26
CA ALA A 109 -8.19 -14.61 9.50
C ALA A 109 -7.31 -15.60 10.23
N THR A 110 -7.54 -16.88 9.92
CA THR A 110 -6.66 -17.99 10.28
C THR A 110 -6.26 -18.76 9.03
N CYS A 111 -5.07 -19.36 9.07
CA CYS A 111 -4.61 -20.25 8.01
C CYS A 111 -3.63 -21.25 8.58
N LYS A 112 -3.73 -22.52 8.14
CA LYS A 112 -2.81 -23.60 8.55
C LYS A 112 -2.29 -24.30 7.31
N GLY A 113 -1.02 -24.65 7.33
CA GLY A 113 -0.35 -25.32 6.22
C GLY A 113 0.63 -24.39 5.54
N ARG A 114 0.69 -24.47 4.22
CA ARG A 114 1.69 -23.80 3.39
C ARG A 114 0.99 -22.92 2.36
N GLN A 115 1.36 -21.65 2.31
CA GLN A 115 0.85 -20.70 1.33
C GLN A 115 1.85 -19.55 1.17
N PHE A 116 1.87 -18.93 -0.01
CA PHE A 116 2.60 -17.68 -0.25
C PHE A 116 1.72 -16.47 0.01
N ASP A 117 2.35 -15.31 0.07
CA ASP A 117 1.65 -14.06 0.22
C ASP A 117 0.76 -13.77 -0.99
N ARG A 118 -0.43 -13.25 -0.72
CA ARG A 118 -1.44 -12.90 -1.72
C ARG A 118 -1.96 -11.51 -1.42
N ILE A 119 -2.15 -10.70 -2.46
CA ILE A 119 -2.88 -9.44 -2.33
C ILE A 119 -4.40 -9.74 -2.32
N PHE A 120 -5.14 -9.00 -1.50
CA PHE A 120 -6.59 -9.06 -1.45
C PHE A 120 -7.20 -7.68 -1.24
N GLY A 121 -8.47 -7.55 -1.61
CA GLY A 121 -9.23 -6.32 -1.50
C GLY A 121 -10.64 -6.52 -0.95
N VAL A 122 -11.19 -5.47 -0.35
CA VAL A 122 -12.55 -5.41 0.21
C VAL A 122 -13.24 -4.16 -0.31
N TRP A 123 -14.40 -4.33 -0.95
CA TRP A 123 -15.19 -3.26 -1.54
C TRP A 123 -16.64 -3.25 -1.03
N LEU A 124 -17.23 -2.06 -0.98
CA LEU A 124 -18.66 -1.87 -0.79
C LEU A 124 -19.22 -1.04 -1.94
N SER A 125 -20.14 -1.60 -2.74
CA SER A 125 -20.67 -0.96 -3.95
C SER A 125 -19.57 -0.43 -4.89
N GLY A 126 -18.45 -1.16 -5.01
CA GLY A 126 -17.28 -0.76 -5.80
C GLY A 126 -16.31 0.19 -5.09
N VAL A 127 -16.64 0.78 -3.94
CA VAL A 127 -15.71 1.63 -3.17
C VAL A 127 -14.74 0.74 -2.41
N GLU A 128 -13.44 0.86 -2.67
CA GLU A 128 -12.44 0.07 -1.95
C GLU A 128 -12.26 0.59 -0.53
N LEU A 129 -12.39 -0.31 0.45
CA LEU A 129 -12.27 -0.02 1.88
C LEU A 129 -10.92 -0.49 2.43
N LEU A 130 -10.41 -1.63 1.96
CA LEU A 130 -9.18 -2.24 2.43
C LEU A 130 -8.45 -2.92 1.27
N ARG A 131 -7.15 -2.65 1.16
CA ARG A 131 -6.20 -3.41 0.38
C ARG A 131 -5.13 -3.97 1.31
N SER A 132 -4.82 -5.26 1.17
CA SER A 132 -3.99 -5.95 2.15
C SER A 132 -3.24 -7.14 1.53
N CYS A 133 -2.15 -7.53 2.17
CA CYS A 133 -1.36 -8.72 1.86
C CYS A 133 -1.59 -9.77 2.95
N THR A 134 -1.79 -11.04 2.56
CA THR A 134 -1.95 -12.14 3.52
C THR A 134 -0.68 -12.37 4.32
N ALA A 135 -0.83 -12.90 5.53
CA ALA A 135 0.28 -13.51 6.26
C ALA A 135 0.60 -14.90 5.68
N GLU A 136 1.88 -15.22 5.54
CA GLU A 136 2.32 -16.57 5.18
C GLU A 136 2.17 -17.55 6.36
N PRO A 137 1.38 -18.63 6.22
CA PRO A 137 1.12 -19.59 7.28
C PRO A 137 2.31 -20.51 7.56
N ARG A 138 2.15 -21.28 8.64
CA ARG A 138 3.06 -22.38 9.00
C ARG A 138 2.26 -23.63 9.33
N ALA A 139 2.95 -24.77 9.47
CA ALA A 139 2.31 -26.06 9.73
C ALA A 139 1.44 -26.07 11.00
N THR A 140 1.80 -25.29 12.02
CA THR A 140 1.06 -25.16 13.29
C THR A 140 -0.08 -24.14 13.23
N GLY A 141 -0.27 -23.46 12.10
CA GLY A 141 -1.29 -22.43 11.94
C GLY A 141 -0.85 -21.03 12.37
N ILE A 142 -1.57 -20.04 11.85
CA ILE A 142 -1.42 -18.62 12.15
C ILE A 142 -2.79 -17.98 12.35
N VAL A 143 -2.80 -16.86 13.07
CA VAL A 143 -3.94 -15.95 13.22
C VAL A 143 -3.45 -14.51 13.02
N TRP A 144 -4.21 -13.67 12.34
CA TRP A 144 -3.93 -12.24 12.22
C TRP A 144 -5.22 -11.47 12.03
N SER A 145 -5.16 -10.21 12.41
CA SER A 145 -6.24 -9.27 12.17
C SER A 145 -5.71 -7.95 11.62
N VAL A 146 -6.57 -7.28 10.85
CA VAL A 146 -6.35 -5.92 10.36
C VAL A 146 -7.54 -5.10 10.80
N GLN A 147 -7.27 -4.00 11.51
CA GLN A 147 -8.29 -3.03 11.89
C GLN A 147 -8.02 -1.72 11.15
N LYS A 148 -9.02 -1.23 10.42
CA LYS A 148 -8.93 0.02 9.65
C LYS A 148 -10.05 0.99 10.02
N ASP A 149 -9.69 2.26 10.22
CA ASP A 149 -10.65 3.33 10.42
C ASP A 149 -11.30 3.70 9.08
N VAL A 150 -12.53 3.21 8.88
CA VAL A 150 -13.33 3.43 7.67
C VAL A 150 -14.37 4.54 7.88
N THR A 151 -14.23 5.37 8.92
CA THR A 151 -15.17 6.46 9.21
C THR A 151 -15.30 7.44 8.04
N ARG A 152 -14.26 7.61 7.23
CA ARG A 152 -14.31 8.48 6.05
C ARG A 152 -15.38 8.05 5.03
N TYR A 153 -15.77 6.78 5.02
CA TYR A 153 -16.80 6.21 4.14
C TYR A 153 -18.20 6.23 4.75
N SER A 154 -18.46 7.06 5.76
CA SER A 154 -19.74 7.05 6.50
C SER A 154 -20.97 7.26 5.62
N SER A 155 -20.92 8.10 4.58
CA SER A 155 -22.05 8.32 3.67
C SER A 155 -22.46 7.04 2.93
N LEU A 156 -21.48 6.20 2.58
CA LEU A 156 -21.71 4.90 1.96
C LEU A 156 -22.19 3.86 2.98
N LEU A 157 -21.51 3.78 4.13
CA LEU A 157 -21.76 2.77 5.16
C LEU A 157 -23.12 2.97 5.86
N LEU A 158 -23.58 4.20 6.02
CA LEU A 158 -24.84 4.53 6.69
C LEU A 158 -26.00 4.70 5.70
N MET A 159 -25.78 4.40 4.41
CA MET A 159 -26.82 4.51 3.40
C MET A 159 -27.93 3.49 3.69
N ASN A 160 -29.18 3.97 3.74
CA ASN A 160 -30.36 3.14 3.97
C ASN A 160 -30.78 2.38 2.70
N LYS A 161 -29.89 1.50 2.22
CA LYS A 161 -30.13 0.59 1.11
C LYS A 161 -29.26 -0.65 1.26
N THR A 162 -29.74 -1.78 0.75
CA THR A 162 -28.90 -2.98 0.58
C THR A 162 -27.87 -2.72 -0.52
N GLN A 163 -26.62 -3.12 -0.26
CA GLN A 163 -25.46 -2.89 -1.10
C GLN A 163 -24.67 -4.19 -1.30
N THR A 164 -23.91 -4.27 -2.38
CA THR A 164 -23.03 -5.41 -2.64
C THR A 164 -21.70 -5.21 -1.93
N PHE A 165 -21.40 -6.09 -0.97
CA PHE A 165 -20.08 -6.22 -0.38
C PHE A 165 -19.29 -7.27 -1.16
N ALA A 166 -18.09 -6.94 -1.60
CA ALA A 166 -17.25 -7.84 -2.39
C ALA A 166 -15.88 -8.02 -1.74
N VAL A 167 -15.39 -9.26 -1.68
CA VAL A 167 -14.05 -9.58 -1.21
C VAL A 167 -13.38 -10.48 -2.24
N TYR A 168 -12.19 -10.07 -2.70
CA TYR A 168 -11.35 -10.89 -3.55
C TYR A 168 -10.05 -11.22 -2.85
N LEU A 169 -9.80 -12.52 -2.68
CA LEU A 169 -8.53 -13.08 -2.27
C LEU A 169 -8.28 -14.29 -3.19
N GLY A 170 -7.40 -14.13 -4.18
CA GLY A 170 -7.06 -15.17 -5.14
C GLY A 170 -6.14 -16.22 -4.51
N ASN A 171 -6.71 -17.33 -4.02
CA ASN A 171 -5.95 -18.41 -3.40
C ASN A 171 -5.94 -19.68 -4.26
N ILE A 172 -4.82 -20.40 -4.19
CA ILE A 172 -4.62 -21.70 -4.84
C ILE A 172 -4.33 -22.73 -3.75
N VAL A 173 -5.05 -23.85 -3.81
CA VAL A 173 -4.79 -25.02 -2.96
C VAL A 173 -4.47 -26.22 -3.84
N ASP A 174 -3.33 -26.85 -3.58
CA ASP A 174 -2.86 -28.06 -4.26
C ASP A 174 -1.94 -28.90 -3.33
N LYS A 175 -1.14 -29.82 -3.90
CA LYS A 175 -0.21 -30.67 -3.13
C LYS A 175 0.91 -29.89 -2.45
N THR A 176 1.25 -28.71 -2.97
CA THR A 176 2.27 -27.81 -2.47
C THR A 176 1.64 -26.74 -1.57
N TYR A 177 0.62 -26.05 -2.06
CA TYR A 177 -0.07 -24.98 -1.36
C TYR A 177 -1.27 -25.56 -0.60
N THR A 178 -1.12 -25.82 0.69
CA THR A 178 -2.14 -26.51 1.50
C THR A 178 -2.96 -25.57 2.38
N GLY A 179 -2.60 -24.27 2.41
CA GLY A 179 -3.24 -23.27 3.27
C GLY A 179 -4.56 -22.74 2.70
N VAL A 180 -5.65 -23.01 3.41
CA VAL A 180 -6.95 -22.34 3.23
C VAL A 180 -7.03 -21.16 4.21
N TYR A 181 -7.46 -20.00 3.71
CA TYR A 181 -7.67 -18.81 4.52
C TYR A 181 -9.12 -18.78 5.03
N HIS A 182 -9.32 -18.94 6.34
CA HIS A 182 -10.62 -18.82 6.98
C HIS A 182 -10.80 -17.38 7.47
N VAL A 183 -11.76 -16.65 6.91
CA VAL A 183 -11.86 -15.19 7.04
C VAL A 183 -13.21 -14.77 7.60
N ASN A 184 -13.19 -13.86 8.56
CA ASN A 184 -14.33 -13.07 9.03
C ASN A 184 -14.08 -11.58 8.78
N VAL A 185 -15.08 -10.88 8.24
CA VAL A 185 -15.05 -9.43 8.05
C VAL A 185 -16.19 -8.78 8.83
N THR A 186 -15.82 -7.97 9.83
CA THR A 186 -16.76 -7.33 10.76
C THR A 186 -16.64 -5.81 10.71
N LEU A 187 -17.77 -5.11 10.73
CA LEU A 187 -17.82 -3.66 10.91
C LEU A 187 -18.32 -3.31 12.32
N TYR A 188 -17.60 -2.40 12.98
CA TYR A 188 -17.95 -1.87 14.30
C TYR A 188 -18.31 -0.38 14.19
N PHE A 189 -19.54 -0.04 14.60
CA PHE A 189 -20.08 1.31 14.57
C PHE A 189 -20.12 1.88 15.99
N TYR A 190 -19.20 2.77 16.32
CA TYR A 190 -19.11 3.39 17.64
C TYR A 190 -19.89 4.71 17.68
N PRO A 191 -20.80 4.89 18.65
CA PRO A 191 -21.64 6.08 18.72
C PRO A 191 -20.86 7.36 18.97
N ALA A 192 -21.44 8.50 18.60
CA ALA A 192 -21.00 9.78 19.11
C ALA A 192 -21.45 9.92 20.58
N VAL A 193 -20.50 9.94 21.52
CA VAL A 193 -20.81 10.13 22.95
C VAL A 193 -20.76 11.63 23.28
N GLU A 194 -21.86 12.20 23.79
CA GLU A 194 -22.02 13.64 24.08
C GLU A 194 -20.91 14.25 24.97
N LYS A 195 -20.27 13.47 25.84
CA LYS A 195 -19.17 13.97 26.71
C LYS A 195 -17.91 14.40 25.96
N LEU A 196 -17.72 13.98 24.71
CA LEU A 196 -16.65 14.49 23.84
C LEU A 196 -16.98 15.88 23.28
N ASN A 197 -18.25 16.31 23.24
CA ASN A 197 -18.68 17.57 22.64
C ASN A 197 -18.43 18.82 23.53
N ILE A 198 -18.19 18.66 24.83
CA ILE A 198 -17.98 19.79 25.75
C ILE A 198 -16.55 20.38 25.64
N PHE A 199 -15.55 19.56 25.29
CA PHE A 199 -14.19 20.02 24.96
C PHE A 199 -13.90 20.07 23.45
N MET A 200 -14.80 19.54 22.62
CA MET A 200 -14.78 19.68 21.15
C MET A 200 -15.58 20.89 20.69
N GLY A 201 -15.46 21.99 21.43
CA GLY A 201 -16.22 23.21 21.21
C GLY A 201 -16.20 23.65 19.76
N LYS A 202 -17.38 23.70 19.13
CA LYS A 202 -17.85 24.74 18.20
C LYS A 202 -16.94 25.19 17.04
N GLU A 203 -15.88 24.47 16.67
CA GLU A 203 -15.00 24.81 15.53
C GLU A 203 -15.34 24.07 14.23
N GLY A 204 -16.20 23.04 14.31
CA GLY A 204 -16.57 22.19 13.16
C GLY A 204 -17.97 22.41 12.59
N SER A 205 -18.83 23.20 13.26
CA SER A 205 -20.26 23.33 12.92
C SER A 205 -20.57 24.53 12.01
N LEU A 206 -19.57 25.31 11.58
CA LEU A 206 -19.78 26.40 10.62
C LEU A 206 -18.96 26.13 9.36
N GLY A 207 -19.60 25.55 8.34
CA GLY A 207 -19.22 25.64 6.92
C GLY A 207 -17.80 25.25 6.51
N SER A 208 -17.03 24.55 7.36
CA SER A 208 -15.58 24.51 7.17
C SER A 208 -15.09 23.57 6.06
N GLY A 209 -15.89 22.62 5.56
CA GLY A 209 -15.61 21.74 4.40
C GLY A 209 -14.38 20.79 4.48
N VAL A 210 -13.33 21.19 5.19
CA VAL A 210 -11.98 20.61 5.18
C VAL A 210 -11.83 19.49 6.23
N SER A 211 -12.79 19.33 7.15
CA SER A 211 -12.79 18.30 8.20
C SER A 211 -14.12 17.54 8.33
N SER A 212 -15.11 17.84 7.49
CA SER A 212 -16.38 17.10 7.40
C SER A 212 -16.20 15.81 6.60
N LYS A 213 -17.06 14.82 6.87
CA LYS A 213 -17.14 13.58 6.07
C LYS A 213 -17.73 13.91 4.70
N ALA A 214 -17.39 13.14 3.67
CA ALA A 214 -17.97 13.30 2.34
C ALA A 214 -19.43 12.85 2.34
N ASP A 215 -20.27 13.54 1.56
CA ASP A 215 -21.70 13.28 1.43
C ASP A 215 -22.00 12.20 0.38
N LEU A 216 -21.12 12.06 -0.62
CA LEU A 216 -21.18 11.05 -1.67
C LEU A 216 -19.77 10.53 -1.98
N ILE A 217 -19.66 9.26 -2.33
CA ILE A 217 -18.41 8.62 -2.76
C ILE A 217 -18.68 7.87 -4.06
N ILE A 218 -17.93 8.21 -5.11
CA ILE A 218 -18.03 7.56 -6.42
C ILE A 218 -16.81 6.64 -6.59
N PRO A 219 -17.00 5.34 -6.88
CA PRO A 219 -15.90 4.40 -7.05
C PRO A 219 -15.31 4.41 -8.47
N PHE A 220 -13.99 4.34 -8.54
CA PHE A 220 -13.21 4.02 -9.74
C PHE A 220 -12.71 2.58 -9.67
N SER A 221 -13.61 1.65 -9.44
CA SER A 221 -13.33 0.22 -9.56
C SER A 221 -13.86 -0.30 -10.89
N ARG A 222 -13.35 -1.44 -11.36
CA ARG A 222 -13.93 -2.22 -12.44
C ARG A 222 -15.33 -2.69 -12.07
N ASP A 223 -16.17 -2.82 -13.09
CA ASP A 223 -17.54 -3.31 -12.94
C ASP A 223 -17.56 -4.85 -12.92
N LEU A 224 -18.50 -5.41 -12.16
CA LEU A 224 -18.72 -6.85 -12.05
C LEU A 224 -19.54 -7.40 -13.24
N PRO A 225 -19.43 -8.71 -13.57
CA PRO A 225 -18.60 -9.74 -12.95
C PRO A 225 -17.15 -9.74 -13.47
N LEU A 226 -16.23 -10.17 -12.61
CA LEU A 226 -14.79 -10.28 -12.91
C LEU A 226 -14.31 -11.67 -12.47
N ASN A 227 -13.16 -12.13 -12.99
CA ASN A 227 -12.43 -13.30 -12.46
C ASN A 227 -11.20 -12.86 -11.65
N ASP A 228 -11.28 -11.65 -11.08
CA ASP A 228 -10.22 -10.97 -10.35
C ASP A 228 -10.85 -9.94 -9.38
N GLY A 229 -10.03 -9.24 -8.60
CA GLY A 229 -10.44 -8.06 -7.83
C GLY A 229 -10.97 -6.92 -8.70
N LEU A 230 -11.59 -5.93 -8.05
CA LEU A 230 -12.22 -4.81 -8.76
C LEU A 230 -11.21 -3.70 -9.12
N TRP A 231 -9.92 -3.86 -8.85
CA TRP A 231 -8.88 -2.93 -9.27
C TRP A 231 -8.60 -3.02 -10.77
N TYR A 232 -8.10 -1.94 -11.35
CA TYR A 232 -7.55 -1.93 -12.70
C TYR A 232 -6.09 -2.40 -12.70
N GLU A 233 -5.69 -3.10 -13.76
CA GLU A 233 -4.35 -3.66 -13.93
C GLU A 233 -3.56 -2.86 -14.98
N ILE A 234 -2.51 -2.15 -14.59
CA ILE A 234 -1.57 -1.52 -15.53
C ILE A 234 -0.48 -2.53 -15.87
N GLU A 235 -0.48 -2.98 -17.11
CA GLU A 235 0.42 -4.04 -17.58
C GLU A 235 1.79 -3.53 -18.01
N ASN A 236 1.89 -2.26 -18.41
CA ASN A 236 3.13 -1.65 -18.87
C ASN A 236 3.04 -0.12 -18.90
N ALA A 237 4.16 0.54 -19.20
CA ALA A 237 4.27 2.00 -19.23
C ALA A 237 3.37 2.73 -20.25
N THR A 238 2.79 2.04 -21.22
CA THR A 238 1.88 2.63 -22.23
C THR A 238 0.40 2.41 -21.92
N ASP A 239 0.11 1.57 -20.91
CA ASP A 239 -1.25 1.22 -20.53
C ASP A 239 -1.89 2.36 -19.73
N VAL A 240 -3.09 2.77 -20.14
CA VAL A 240 -3.86 3.86 -19.54
C VAL A 240 -5.26 3.35 -19.24
N LYS A 241 -5.67 3.44 -17.98
CA LYS A 241 -6.99 3.01 -17.53
C LYS A 241 -7.89 4.21 -17.36
N VAL A 242 -9.05 4.17 -17.98
CA VAL A 242 -9.99 5.29 -18.04
C VAL A 242 -11.36 4.82 -17.55
N LYS A 243 -12.02 5.65 -16.74
CA LYS A 243 -13.45 5.50 -16.41
C LYS A 243 -14.13 6.85 -16.58
N GLU A 244 -15.33 6.79 -17.13
CA GLU A 244 -16.22 7.94 -17.21
C GLU A 244 -17.01 8.07 -15.91
N PHE A 245 -17.22 9.30 -15.47
CA PHE A 245 -18.00 9.60 -14.27
C PHE A 245 -18.73 10.93 -14.43
N GLU A 246 -19.83 11.08 -13.71
CA GLU A 246 -20.57 12.34 -13.57
C GLU A 246 -20.67 12.66 -12.08
N ILE A 247 -20.67 13.94 -11.74
CA ILE A 247 -20.87 14.40 -10.36
C ILE A 247 -22.11 15.28 -10.26
N PRO A 248 -22.79 15.32 -9.09
CA PRO A 248 -23.86 16.27 -8.86
C PRO A 248 -23.38 17.72 -9.04
N GLN A 249 -24.20 18.55 -9.69
CA GLN A 249 -23.84 19.94 -9.99
C GLN A 249 -23.77 20.85 -8.76
N ASN A 250 -24.15 20.37 -7.57
CA ASN A 250 -24.06 21.09 -6.31
C ASN A 250 -22.85 20.70 -5.45
N VAL A 251 -21.87 19.99 -6.00
CA VAL A 251 -20.62 19.67 -5.30
C VAL A 251 -19.82 20.95 -5.02
N TYR A 252 -19.34 21.13 -3.78
CA TYR A 252 -18.47 22.26 -3.42
C TYR A 252 -17.04 21.85 -3.02
N ARG A 253 -16.79 20.55 -2.84
CA ARG A 253 -15.44 19.99 -2.58
C ARG A 253 -15.34 18.60 -3.16
N ALA A 254 -14.17 18.25 -3.69
CA ALA A 254 -13.88 16.93 -4.23
C ALA A 254 -12.44 16.49 -3.92
N VAL A 255 -12.27 15.29 -3.36
CA VAL A 255 -10.96 14.69 -3.07
C VAL A 255 -10.93 13.27 -3.60
N LEU A 256 -9.91 12.95 -4.39
CA LEU A 256 -9.70 11.62 -4.92
C LEU A 256 -8.72 10.85 -4.02
N GLU A 257 -9.16 9.72 -3.46
CA GLU A 257 -8.30 8.78 -2.73
C GLU A 257 -7.85 7.68 -3.68
N VAL A 258 -6.53 7.49 -3.83
CA VAL A 258 -5.94 6.50 -4.75
C VAL A 258 -5.35 5.34 -3.97
N TYR A 259 -5.68 4.12 -4.39
CA TYR A 259 -5.11 2.86 -3.94
C TYR A 259 -4.13 2.33 -4.99
N VAL A 260 -2.95 1.90 -4.55
CA VAL A 260 -1.92 1.34 -5.44
C VAL A 260 -1.20 0.16 -4.80
N SER A 261 -0.96 -0.88 -5.59
CA SER A 261 -0.04 -1.97 -5.27
C SER A 261 0.68 -2.43 -6.55
N PHE A 262 1.87 -3.00 -6.41
CA PHE A 262 2.77 -3.34 -7.51
C PHE A 262 3.23 -4.78 -7.35
N HIS A 263 3.17 -5.57 -8.42
CA HIS A 263 3.33 -7.02 -8.38
C HIS A 263 4.18 -7.49 -9.55
N GLU A 264 4.43 -8.79 -9.59
CA GLU A 264 5.14 -9.46 -10.67
C GLU A 264 6.53 -8.89 -10.97
N ASN A 265 6.75 -8.29 -12.14
CA ASN A 265 8.05 -7.73 -12.52
C ASN A 265 8.34 -6.40 -11.83
N ASP A 266 7.30 -5.75 -11.31
CA ASP A 266 7.43 -4.52 -10.53
C ASP A 266 7.24 -4.74 -9.02
N GLU A 267 7.11 -5.97 -8.52
CA GLU A 267 7.08 -6.24 -7.07
C GLU A 267 8.30 -5.63 -6.33
N PHE A 268 9.46 -5.64 -7.01
CA PHE A 268 10.73 -5.09 -6.52
C PHE A 268 11.24 -3.89 -7.34
N TRP A 269 10.34 -3.11 -7.95
CA TRP A 269 10.69 -2.02 -8.89
C TRP A 269 11.82 -1.10 -8.41
N TYR A 270 11.92 -0.85 -7.11
CA TYR A 270 12.93 -0.01 -6.45
C TYR A 270 14.37 -0.51 -6.62
N ALA A 271 14.53 -1.77 -7.01
CA ALA A 271 15.80 -2.46 -7.22
C ALA A 271 16.00 -2.88 -8.69
N ASN A 272 15.13 -2.46 -9.61
CA ASN A 272 15.31 -2.77 -11.03
C ASN A 272 16.43 -1.91 -11.64
N PRO A 273 17.43 -2.51 -12.31
CA PRO A 273 18.48 -1.74 -12.97
C PRO A 273 17.99 -1.06 -14.27
N PRO A 274 18.77 -0.13 -14.81
CA PRO A 274 18.52 0.43 -16.14
C PRO A 274 18.57 -0.62 -17.26
N ASN A 275 17.78 -0.43 -18.32
CA ASN A 275 17.74 -1.36 -19.46
C ASN A 275 19.09 -1.49 -20.18
N GLU A 276 19.90 -0.43 -20.21
CA GLU A 276 21.25 -0.44 -20.77
C GLU A 276 22.19 -1.43 -20.05
N TYR A 277 22.05 -1.60 -18.74
CA TYR A 277 22.81 -2.59 -17.97
C TYR A 277 22.40 -4.02 -18.33
N ILE A 278 21.09 -4.24 -18.48
CA ILE A 278 20.51 -5.53 -18.88
C ILE A 278 21.01 -5.90 -20.29
N ALA A 279 20.89 -4.96 -21.24
CA ALA A 279 21.30 -5.16 -22.63
C ALA A 279 22.81 -5.41 -22.76
N ALA A 280 23.64 -4.62 -22.07
CA ALA A 280 25.09 -4.76 -22.13
C ALA A 280 25.60 -6.09 -21.55
N ASN A 281 24.83 -6.72 -20.66
CA ASN A 281 25.17 -7.98 -20.01
C ASN A 281 24.37 -9.18 -20.52
N ASN A 282 23.54 -9.02 -21.56
CA ASN A 282 22.68 -10.07 -22.12
C ASN A 282 21.82 -10.79 -21.06
N LEU A 283 21.24 -10.04 -20.12
CA LEU A 283 20.39 -10.59 -19.06
C LEU A 283 18.94 -10.74 -19.55
N THR A 284 18.36 -11.94 -19.42
CA THR A 284 17.00 -12.23 -19.93
C THR A 284 15.93 -12.32 -18.85
N ASP A 285 16.32 -12.56 -17.59
CA ASP A 285 15.41 -12.82 -16.46
C ASP A 285 15.42 -11.70 -15.40
N LEU A 286 15.75 -10.47 -15.80
CA LEU A 286 15.83 -9.34 -14.87
C LEU A 286 14.86 -8.25 -15.28
N ALA A 287 13.97 -7.87 -14.36
CA ALA A 287 13.08 -6.75 -14.56
C ALA A 287 13.88 -5.44 -14.67
N GLY A 288 13.59 -4.64 -15.70
CA GLY A 288 14.30 -3.41 -16.00
C GLY A 288 13.50 -2.14 -15.70
N ASN A 289 13.66 -1.16 -16.59
CA ASN A 289 13.08 0.18 -16.55
C ASN A 289 13.54 1.05 -15.38
N GLY A 290 14.66 0.70 -14.73
CA GLY A 290 15.25 1.48 -13.65
C GLY A 290 14.38 1.56 -12.39
N PRO A 291 14.85 2.25 -11.34
CA PRO A 291 14.26 2.14 -10.02
C PRO A 291 13.14 3.14 -9.75
N PHE A 292 12.55 3.80 -10.76
CA PHE A 292 11.56 4.87 -10.55
C PHE A 292 10.25 4.59 -11.29
N ARG A 293 9.13 4.79 -10.58
CA ARG A 293 7.75 4.62 -11.04
C ARG A 293 6.92 5.79 -10.50
N GLU A 294 6.12 6.42 -11.36
CA GLU A 294 5.19 7.50 -10.99
C GLU A 294 3.80 7.13 -11.47
N VAL A 295 2.83 7.07 -10.54
CA VAL A 295 1.42 6.92 -10.91
C VAL A 295 0.87 8.30 -11.24
N LEU A 296 0.37 8.46 -12.47
CA LEU A 296 -0.18 9.70 -12.99
C LEU A 296 -1.70 9.65 -12.98
N VAL A 297 -2.33 10.69 -12.45
CA VAL A 297 -3.78 10.84 -12.41
C VAL A 297 -4.20 12.01 -13.29
N SER A 298 -5.00 11.74 -14.32
CA SER A 298 -5.46 12.75 -15.27
C SER A 298 -6.98 12.90 -15.26
N LEU A 299 -7.45 14.14 -15.38
CA LEU A 299 -8.86 14.52 -15.52
C LEU A 299 -9.05 15.16 -16.90
N ASP A 300 -9.90 14.56 -17.74
CA ASP A 300 -10.12 14.97 -19.14
C ASP A 300 -8.81 15.16 -19.93
N GLY A 301 -7.86 14.25 -19.74
CA GLY A 301 -6.55 14.26 -20.40
C GLY A 301 -5.53 15.25 -19.79
N LYS A 302 -5.86 15.96 -18.71
CA LYS A 302 -4.93 16.88 -18.02
C LYS A 302 -4.41 16.24 -16.73
N LEU A 303 -3.10 16.23 -16.51
CA LEU A 303 -2.48 15.70 -15.29
C LEU A 303 -2.88 16.55 -14.07
N VAL A 304 -3.67 15.99 -13.16
CA VAL A 304 -4.16 16.71 -11.96
C VAL A 304 -3.41 16.35 -10.69
N GLY A 305 -2.69 15.22 -10.67
CA GLY A 305 -1.84 14.84 -9.55
C GLY A 305 -0.97 13.62 -9.84
N ALA A 306 0.01 13.39 -8.98
CA ALA A 306 0.93 12.25 -9.05
C ALA A 306 1.03 11.53 -7.70
N VAL A 307 1.28 10.22 -7.74
CA VAL A 307 1.53 9.38 -6.56
C VAL A 307 2.86 8.66 -6.72
N TRP A 308 3.75 8.88 -5.75
CA TRP A 308 4.99 8.13 -5.58
C TRP A 308 4.82 7.26 -4.34
N PRO A 309 4.53 5.96 -4.52
CA PRO A 309 4.07 5.15 -3.41
C PRO A 309 5.20 4.87 -2.42
N PHE A 310 4.82 4.74 -1.15
CA PHE A 310 5.64 4.07 -0.16
C PHE A 310 5.97 2.64 -0.61
N THR A 311 7.23 2.24 -0.44
CA THR A 311 7.75 0.94 -0.87
C THR A 311 7.31 -0.18 0.07
N VAL A 312 6.04 -0.56 0.00
CA VAL A 312 5.52 -1.72 0.73
C VAL A 312 6.33 -2.96 0.33
N VAL A 313 6.80 -3.71 1.33
CA VAL A 313 7.37 -5.04 1.14
C VAL A 313 6.36 -6.06 1.65
N TYR A 314 5.90 -6.94 0.76
CA TYR A 314 4.92 -7.98 1.09
C TYR A 314 5.53 -9.09 1.95
N THR A 315 4.68 -9.92 2.56
CA THR A 315 5.12 -10.88 3.57
C THR A 315 5.99 -12.02 3.00
N GLY A 316 6.10 -12.12 1.67
CA GLY A 316 7.03 -13.00 0.96
C GLY A 316 8.28 -12.33 0.39
N GLY A 317 8.35 -11.00 0.38
CA GLY A 317 9.37 -10.26 -0.39
C GLY A 317 10.75 -10.19 0.27
N ILE A 318 11.81 -10.10 -0.55
CA ILE A 318 13.24 -10.00 -0.16
C ILE A 318 13.76 -11.23 0.61
N ASN A 319 13.29 -11.40 1.84
CA ASN A 319 13.55 -12.56 2.68
C ASN A 319 12.29 -12.78 3.55
N PRO A 320 11.49 -13.82 3.26
CA PRO A 320 10.18 -14.04 3.89
C PRO A 320 10.27 -14.31 5.40
N LEU A 321 11.46 -14.65 5.93
CA LEU A 321 11.66 -14.86 7.36
C LEU A 321 11.66 -13.54 8.15
N LEU A 322 11.92 -12.40 7.50
CA LEU A 322 11.91 -11.06 8.13
C LEU A 322 10.50 -10.68 8.62
N TRP A 323 9.46 -11.15 7.95
CA TRP A 323 8.08 -10.67 8.13
C TRP A 323 7.27 -11.53 9.10
N ARG A 324 7.96 -12.17 10.05
CA ARG A 324 7.39 -13.14 11.01
C ARG A 324 7.82 -12.78 12.43
N PRO A 325 6.92 -12.75 13.42
CA PRO A 325 5.47 -12.51 13.27
C PRO A 325 5.13 -11.04 12.96
N ILE A 326 6.12 -10.15 12.95
CA ILE A 326 5.95 -8.71 12.68
C ILE A 326 6.00 -8.50 11.16
N SER A 327 4.89 -8.11 10.56
CA SER A 327 4.81 -7.89 9.11
C SER A 327 5.49 -6.59 8.66
N GLY A 328 5.71 -6.43 7.35
CA GLY A 328 6.23 -5.19 6.77
C GLY A 328 5.33 -3.99 7.08
N ILE A 329 5.90 -2.79 7.13
CA ILE A 329 5.12 -1.55 7.26
C ILE A 329 4.14 -1.44 6.09
N GLY A 330 2.85 -1.23 6.35
CA GLY A 330 1.82 -1.08 5.31
C GLY A 330 1.52 -2.34 4.51
N SER A 331 1.97 -3.53 4.95
CA SER A 331 1.65 -4.78 4.24
C SER A 331 0.23 -5.26 4.57
N PHE A 332 -0.27 -5.02 5.79
CA PHE A 332 -1.61 -5.43 6.19
C PHE A 332 -2.68 -4.36 5.95
N ASP A 333 -2.32 -3.08 5.99
CA ASP A 333 -3.17 -1.97 5.53
C ASP A 333 -2.34 -1.09 4.58
N LEU A 334 -2.51 -1.32 3.27
CA LEU A 334 -1.73 -0.60 2.27
C LEU A 334 -2.07 0.91 2.27
N PRO A 335 -1.08 1.80 2.16
CA PRO A 335 -1.32 3.25 2.15
C PRO A 335 -2.20 3.71 0.99
N THR A 336 -3.00 4.73 1.24
CA THR A 336 -3.77 5.47 0.22
C THR A 336 -3.27 6.91 0.09
N TYR A 337 -3.54 7.53 -1.05
CA TYR A 337 -3.01 8.85 -1.41
C TYR A 337 -4.14 9.77 -1.84
N ASP A 338 -4.30 10.91 -1.15
CA ASP A 338 -5.34 11.89 -1.47
C ASP A 338 -4.83 12.93 -2.49
N ILE A 339 -5.63 13.22 -3.51
CA ILE A 339 -5.43 14.29 -4.50
C ILE A 339 -6.62 15.26 -4.41
N GLU A 340 -6.34 16.54 -4.20
CA GLU A 340 -7.37 17.58 -4.05
C GLU A 340 -7.87 18.04 -5.43
N ILE A 341 -9.10 17.63 -5.78
CA ILE A 341 -9.75 17.90 -7.07
C ILE A 341 -10.58 19.18 -7.04
N THR A 342 -10.86 19.73 -5.85
CA THR A 342 -11.67 20.96 -5.68
C THR A 342 -11.30 22.12 -6.63
N PRO A 343 -10.02 22.44 -6.91
CA PRO A 343 -9.67 23.50 -7.87
C PRO A 343 -10.26 23.30 -9.28
N PHE A 344 -10.55 22.06 -9.68
CA PHE A 344 -11.07 21.70 -11.00
C PHE A 344 -12.59 21.60 -11.06
N LEU A 345 -13.30 21.80 -9.95
CA LEU A 345 -14.77 21.66 -9.93
C LEU A 345 -15.47 22.54 -10.97
N GLY A 346 -14.97 23.75 -11.23
CA GLY A 346 -15.49 24.61 -12.30
C GLY A 346 -15.51 23.98 -13.70
N ASN A 347 -14.66 22.98 -13.93
CA ASN A 347 -14.57 22.28 -15.21
C ASN A 347 -15.48 21.04 -15.28
N ILE A 348 -15.90 20.50 -14.13
CA ILE A 348 -16.59 19.21 -14.04
C ILE A 348 -18.01 19.28 -13.43
N LEU A 349 -18.52 20.50 -13.19
CA LEU A 349 -19.88 20.77 -12.69
C LEU A 349 -20.90 21.05 -13.81
N ASP A 350 -20.59 20.68 -15.06
CA ASP A 350 -21.42 21.01 -16.23
C ASP A 350 -22.58 20.03 -16.49
N GLY A 351 -22.68 18.96 -15.68
CA GLY A 351 -23.71 17.93 -15.81
C GLY A 351 -23.44 16.96 -16.97
N LYS A 352 -22.18 16.82 -17.40
CA LYS A 352 -21.77 15.87 -18.43
C LYS A 352 -20.81 14.82 -17.85
N PRO A 353 -20.63 13.69 -18.56
CA PRO A 353 -19.58 12.73 -18.24
C PRO A 353 -18.17 13.31 -18.45
N HIS A 354 -17.29 13.05 -17.49
CA HIS A 354 -15.87 13.38 -17.51
C HIS A 354 -15.02 12.11 -17.41
N LYS A 355 -13.75 12.19 -17.84
CA LYS A 355 -12.82 11.04 -17.85
C LYS A 355 -11.79 11.19 -16.76
N LEU A 356 -11.75 10.23 -15.84
CA LEU A 356 -10.63 10.03 -14.93
C LEU A 356 -9.71 8.96 -15.52
N SER A 357 -8.41 9.19 -15.52
CA SER A 357 -7.43 8.29 -16.13
C SER A 357 -6.20 8.06 -15.26
N PHE A 358 -5.70 6.83 -15.25
CA PHE A 358 -4.52 6.40 -14.51
C PHE A 358 -3.50 5.75 -15.45
N SER A 359 -2.24 6.04 -15.23
CA SER A 359 -1.11 5.38 -15.89
C SER A 359 0.09 5.33 -14.93
N VAL A 360 1.07 4.48 -15.22
CA VAL A 360 2.29 4.39 -14.40
C VAL A 360 3.51 4.49 -15.31
N THR A 361 4.34 5.51 -15.09
CA THR A 361 5.55 5.70 -15.89
C THR A 361 6.53 4.56 -15.64
N ASN A 362 7.22 4.11 -16.69
CA ASN A 362 8.22 3.04 -16.62
C ASN A 362 7.68 1.69 -16.11
N ALA A 363 6.36 1.53 -15.98
CA ALA A 363 5.78 0.31 -15.44
C ALA A 363 6.12 -0.93 -16.25
N LEU A 364 6.36 -2.00 -15.51
CA LEU A 364 6.26 -3.38 -15.93
C LEU A 364 5.00 -3.98 -15.29
N ASN A 365 4.60 -5.13 -15.79
CA ASN A 365 3.44 -5.82 -15.23
C ASN A 365 3.74 -6.25 -13.77
N VAL A 366 2.84 -6.07 -12.82
CA VAL A 366 1.52 -5.42 -12.92
C VAL A 366 1.30 -4.45 -11.76
N TRP A 367 0.66 -3.32 -12.03
CA TRP A 367 0.21 -2.39 -10.99
C TRP A 367 -1.30 -2.43 -10.86
N TYR A 368 -1.79 -2.64 -9.64
CA TYR A 368 -3.21 -2.59 -9.33
C TYR A 368 -3.60 -1.21 -8.84
N ILE A 369 -4.55 -0.56 -9.52
CA ILE A 369 -5.02 0.79 -9.22
C ILE A 369 -6.52 0.77 -8.99
N ASP A 370 -6.95 1.45 -7.92
CA ASP A 370 -8.36 1.78 -7.65
C ASP A 370 -8.42 3.20 -7.08
N SER A 371 -9.58 3.85 -7.08
CA SER A 371 -9.73 5.12 -6.39
C SER A 371 -11.17 5.40 -5.96
N ASN A 372 -11.32 6.24 -4.93
CA ASN A 372 -12.59 6.69 -4.41
C ASN A 372 -12.68 8.21 -4.51
N LEU A 373 -13.63 8.73 -5.28
CA LEU A 373 -13.89 10.16 -5.38
C LEU A 373 -14.86 10.59 -4.27
N HIS A 374 -14.32 11.23 -3.23
CA HIS A 374 -15.07 11.78 -2.10
C HIS A 374 -15.61 13.16 -2.46
N LEU A 375 -16.92 13.35 -2.34
CA LEU A 375 -17.64 14.57 -2.74
C LEU A 375 -18.40 15.18 -1.56
N TRP A 376 -18.36 16.50 -1.44
CA TRP A 376 -19.18 17.26 -0.50
C TRP A 376 -20.21 18.09 -1.25
N LEU A 377 -21.47 18.00 -0.84
CA LEU A 377 -22.63 18.55 -1.55
C LEU A 377 -23.22 19.74 -0.80
N ASP A 378 -23.60 20.77 -1.54
CA ASP A 378 -24.39 21.87 -1.00
C ASP A 378 -25.87 21.48 -0.94
N SER A 379 -26.35 21.11 0.24
CA SER A 379 -27.74 20.70 0.43
C SER A 379 -28.77 21.82 0.24
N LYS A 380 -28.33 23.08 0.17
CA LYS A 380 -29.18 24.27 0.00
C LYS A 380 -29.17 24.82 -1.42
N SER A 381 -28.39 24.23 -2.32
CA SER A 381 -28.35 24.63 -3.73
C SER A 381 -28.49 23.42 -4.65
N THR A 382 -29.15 23.62 -5.78
CA THR A 382 -29.16 22.65 -6.89
C THR A 382 -27.90 22.73 -7.74
N LYS A 383 -27.16 23.85 -7.67
CA LYS A 383 -25.94 24.07 -8.45
C LYS A 383 -24.92 24.94 -7.70
N THR A 384 -23.64 24.60 -7.83
CA THR A 384 -22.50 25.41 -7.41
C THR A 384 -21.80 25.97 -8.65
N GLU A 385 -21.05 27.05 -8.46
CA GLU A 385 -20.24 27.65 -9.52
C GLU A 385 -18.78 27.50 -9.14
N GLY A 386 -17.90 27.30 -10.12
CA GLY A 386 -16.48 27.29 -9.85
C GLY A 386 -15.68 27.68 -11.06
N LYS A 387 -14.40 27.96 -10.84
CA LYS A 387 -13.45 28.26 -11.91
C LYS A 387 -12.04 27.86 -11.51
N LEU A 388 -11.36 27.13 -12.40
CA LEU A 388 -9.93 26.94 -12.32
C LEU A 388 -9.23 28.25 -12.68
N LEU A 389 -8.40 28.76 -11.76
CA LEU A 389 -7.66 30.01 -11.94
C LEU A 389 -6.28 29.76 -12.55
N GLN A 390 -5.56 28.78 -12.02
CA GLN A 390 -4.21 28.45 -12.45
C GLN A 390 -3.96 26.96 -12.23
N HIS A 391 -3.22 26.35 -13.15
CA HIS A 391 -2.78 24.97 -13.02
C HIS A 391 -1.40 24.83 -13.67
N ASP A 392 -0.40 24.60 -12.83
CA ASP A 392 1.00 24.53 -13.21
C ASP A 392 1.52 23.12 -12.95
N VAL A 393 2.09 22.52 -13.99
CA VAL A 393 2.72 21.21 -13.96
C VAL A 393 4.13 21.37 -14.51
N VAL A 394 5.12 21.40 -13.62
CA VAL A 394 6.53 21.46 -14.05
C VAL A 394 6.90 20.10 -14.62
N PRO A 395 7.51 19.99 -15.82
CA PRO A 395 7.96 18.72 -16.39
C PRO A 395 8.74 17.89 -15.37
N LEU A 396 8.64 16.56 -15.46
CA LEU A 396 9.35 15.67 -14.56
C LEU A 396 10.86 15.89 -14.72
N GLY A 397 11.51 16.38 -13.65
CA GLY A 397 12.95 16.54 -13.64
C GLY A 397 13.58 15.19 -13.35
N VAL A 398 14.32 14.60 -14.30
CA VAL A 398 14.98 13.30 -14.14
C VAL A 398 16.48 13.47 -14.38
N SER A 399 17.28 12.90 -13.49
CA SER A 399 18.72 12.78 -13.63
C SER A 399 19.12 11.36 -13.30
N SER A 400 19.68 10.64 -14.28
CA SER A 400 20.17 9.28 -14.11
C SER A 400 21.64 9.19 -14.52
N VAL A 401 22.44 8.53 -13.68
CA VAL A 401 23.86 8.26 -13.92
C VAL A 401 24.08 6.76 -13.75
N SER A 402 24.72 6.14 -14.73
CA SER A 402 25.07 4.73 -14.72
C SER A 402 26.57 4.60 -14.98
N ASP A 403 27.27 3.86 -14.12
CA ASP A 403 28.69 3.52 -14.29
C ASP A 403 28.88 2.04 -13.97
N PHE A 404 29.13 1.23 -14.99
CA PHE A 404 29.25 -0.21 -14.83
C PHE A 404 30.26 -0.84 -15.80
N LYS A 405 30.84 -1.95 -15.36
CA LYS A 405 31.69 -2.84 -16.16
C LYS A 405 31.27 -4.28 -15.92
N GLY A 406 30.71 -4.91 -16.94
CA GLY A 406 30.06 -6.20 -16.79
C GLY A 406 28.93 -6.12 -15.76
N LEU A 407 28.87 -7.09 -14.85
CA LEU A 407 27.83 -7.20 -13.82
C LEU A 407 28.08 -6.34 -12.57
N ASN A 408 29.15 -5.56 -12.54
CA ASN A 408 29.48 -4.68 -11.43
C ASN A 408 29.27 -3.22 -11.84
N GLY A 409 28.56 -2.45 -11.03
CA GLY A 409 28.25 -1.07 -11.35
C GLY A 409 27.52 -0.30 -10.26
N THR A 410 27.44 1.01 -10.45
CA THR A 410 26.69 1.94 -9.61
C THR A 410 25.72 2.73 -10.47
N PHE A 411 24.49 2.86 -9.98
CA PHE A 411 23.40 3.58 -10.63
C PHE A 411 22.83 4.60 -9.66
N VAL A 412 22.63 5.83 -10.13
CA VAL A 412 22.01 6.90 -9.34
C VAL A 412 20.85 7.47 -10.15
N THR A 413 19.66 7.52 -9.57
CA THR A 413 18.47 8.14 -10.17
C THR A 413 17.89 9.17 -9.21
N ASN A 414 17.77 10.40 -9.67
CA ASN A 414 17.13 11.48 -8.95
C ASN A 414 15.95 12.00 -9.77
N THR A 415 14.82 12.24 -9.11
CA THR A 415 13.61 12.74 -9.77
C THR A 415 12.95 13.83 -8.94
N THR A 416 12.37 14.84 -9.60
CA THR A 416 11.57 15.90 -8.97
C THR A 416 10.28 16.16 -9.72
N ARG A 417 9.19 16.39 -8.99
CA ARG A 417 7.86 16.74 -9.53
C ARG A 417 7.27 17.90 -8.75
N PHE A 418 6.70 18.86 -9.48
CA PHE A 418 5.89 19.92 -8.90
C PHE A 418 4.58 20.05 -9.66
N ILE A 419 3.47 20.02 -8.91
CA ILE A 419 2.10 20.24 -9.43
C ILE A 419 1.42 21.24 -8.51
N SER A 420 0.85 22.31 -9.06
CA SER A 420 0.00 23.24 -8.31
C SER A 420 -1.28 23.55 -9.06
N SER A 421 -2.38 23.57 -8.33
CA SER A 421 -3.72 23.85 -8.87
C SER A 421 -4.42 24.85 -7.96
N ASN A 422 -4.95 25.93 -8.53
CA ASN A 422 -5.65 26.98 -7.83
C ASN A 422 -6.99 27.25 -8.50
N GLY A 423 -8.06 27.28 -7.73
CA GLY A 423 -9.41 27.52 -8.23
C GLY A 423 -10.33 28.01 -7.12
N TRP A 424 -11.53 28.45 -7.47
CA TRP A 424 -12.55 28.80 -6.50
C TRP A 424 -13.86 28.07 -6.79
N VAL A 425 -14.63 27.85 -5.73
CA VAL A 425 -15.99 27.31 -5.79
C VAL A 425 -16.90 28.16 -4.91
N LYS A 426 -18.05 28.54 -5.44
CA LYS A 426 -19.09 29.32 -4.78
C LYS A 426 -20.30 28.44 -4.51
N SER A 427 -20.66 28.34 -3.24
CA SER A 427 -21.83 27.62 -2.73
C SER A 427 -22.65 28.53 -1.82
N THR A 428 -23.75 28.02 -1.25
CA THR A 428 -24.53 28.71 -0.21
C THR A 428 -23.73 28.93 1.08
N TYR A 429 -22.66 28.16 1.28
CA TYR A 429 -21.72 28.36 2.39
C TYR A 429 -20.71 29.48 2.09
N GLY A 430 -20.73 30.04 0.88
CA GLY A 430 -19.93 31.13 0.34
C GLY A 430 -18.86 30.69 -0.65
N THR A 431 -17.95 31.60 -1.01
CA THR A 431 -16.84 31.30 -1.94
C THR A 431 -15.62 30.75 -1.20
N VAL A 432 -15.16 29.58 -1.62
CA VAL A 432 -13.93 28.93 -1.15
C VAL A 432 -12.89 29.00 -2.26
N ILE A 433 -11.73 29.58 -1.98
CA ILE A 433 -10.58 29.54 -2.90
C ILE A 433 -9.65 28.43 -2.42
N THR A 434 -9.37 27.45 -3.27
CA THR A 434 -8.54 26.29 -2.94
C THR A 434 -7.29 26.29 -3.81
N LYS A 435 -6.13 26.25 -3.15
CA LYS A 435 -4.83 25.97 -3.77
C LYS A 435 -4.29 24.65 -3.25
N SER A 436 -4.03 23.69 -4.14
CA SER A 436 -3.29 22.47 -3.82
C SER A 436 -1.89 22.52 -4.42
N ILE A 437 -0.93 21.92 -3.72
CA ILE A 437 0.46 21.81 -4.15
C ILE A 437 0.96 20.42 -3.80
N GLN A 438 1.56 19.74 -4.77
CA GLN A 438 2.40 18.55 -4.58
C GLN A 438 3.84 18.91 -4.96
N ASN A 439 4.77 18.68 -4.03
CA ASN A 439 6.20 18.85 -4.25
C ASN A 439 6.91 17.56 -3.85
N LEU A 440 7.45 16.85 -4.84
CA LEU A 440 7.98 15.51 -4.66
C LEU A 440 9.45 15.47 -5.09
N SER A 441 10.30 14.81 -4.30
CA SER A 441 11.70 14.54 -4.67
C SER A 441 12.10 13.11 -4.32
N TYR A 442 12.76 12.44 -5.25
CA TYR A 442 13.13 11.03 -5.20
C TYR A 442 14.64 10.92 -5.43
N SER A 443 15.29 10.06 -4.66
CA SER A 443 16.69 9.70 -4.85
C SER A 443 16.84 8.20 -4.66
N ASN A 444 17.56 7.55 -5.57
CA ASN A 444 17.94 6.16 -5.47
C ASN A 444 19.40 6.00 -5.86
N SER A 445 20.16 5.31 -5.02
CA SER A 445 21.48 4.80 -5.35
C SER A 445 21.43 3.28 -5.28
N MET A 446 21.85 2.63 -6.36
CA MET A 446 21.95 1.18 -6.47
C MET A 446 23.39 0.79 -6.80
N VAL A 447 23.90 -0.25 -6.14
CA VAL A 447 25.21 -0.83 -6.41
C VAL A 447 25.02 -2.31 -6.71
N MET A 448 25.52 -2.75 -7.86
CA MET A 448 25.70 -4.16 -8.23
C MET A 448 27.17 -4.51 -8.08
N ALA A 449 27.47 -5.57 -7.34
CA ALA A 449 28.84 -6.00 -7.04
C ALA A 449 28.93 -7.53 -6.97
N LYS A 450 30.16 -8.05 -6.83
CA LYS A 450 30.43 -9.51 -6.81
C LYS A 450 29.83 -10.23 -8.02
N ASP A 451 29.99 -9.63 -9.19
CA ASP A 451 29.49 -10.12 -10.46
C ASP A 451 27.95 -10.30 -10.44
N GLY A 452 27.27 -9.27 -9.92
CA GLY A 452 25.81 -9.20 -9.84
C GLY A 452 25.18 -9.92 -8.64
N ASN A 453 25.96 -10.65 -7.85
CA ASN A 453 25.46 -11.39 -6.68
C ASN A 453 25.13 -10.51 -5.48
N LEU A 454 25.78 -9.35 -5.36
CA LEU A 454 25.54 -8.36 -4.33
C LEU A 454 24.79 -7.18 -4.91
N GLN A 455 23.65 -6.84 -4.30
CA GLN A 455 22.86 -5.66 -4.61
C GLN A 455 22.66 -4.81 -3.35
N ILE A 456 22.96 -3.51 -3.46
CA ILE A 456 22.68 -2.53 -2.41
C ILE A 456 21.80 -1.44 -3.00
N VAL A 457 20.68 -1.12 -2.34
CA VAL A 457 19.78 -0.03 -2.74
C VAL A 457 19.62 0.91 -1.56
N ASN A 458 19.73 2.21 -1.82
CA ASN A 458 19.40 3.27 -0.89
C ASN A 458 18.44 4.25 -1.58
N GLN A 459 17.17 4.19 -1.20
CA GLN A 459 16.09 4.99 -1.76
C GLN A 459 15.51 5.92 -0.69
N THR A 460 15.25 7.16 -1.10
CA THR A 460 14.52 8.16 -0.30
C THR A 460 13.49 8.84 -1.18
N ILE A 461 12.24 8.90 -0.70
CA ILE A 461 11.14 9.62 -1.33
C ILE A 461 10.67 10.69 -0.34
N HIS A 462 10.69 11.95 -0.76
CA HIS A 462 10.00 13.03 -0.07
C HIS A 462 8.71 13.33 -0.81
N PHE A 463 7.60 13.27 -0.09
CA PHE A 463 6.26 13.58 -0.58
C PHE A 463 5.68 14.68 0.30
N ASP A 464 5.76 15.92 -0.19
CA ASP A 464 5.18 17.07 0.48
C ASP A 464 3.90 17.49 -0.25
N ASP A 465 2.79 17.52 0.48
CA ASP A 465 1.51 18.04 0.00
C ASP A 465 1.01 19.19 0.87
N SER A 466 0.39 20.19 0.23
CA SER A 466 -0.27 21.27 0.96
C SER A 466 -1.55 21.72 0.26
N ILE A 467 -2.52 22.09 1.08
CA ILE A 467 -3.83 22.58 0.65
C ILE A 467 -4.08 23.87 1.41
N TYR A 468 -4.38 24.96 0.71
CA TYR A 468 -4.80 26.23 1.26
C TYR A 468 -6.24 26.47 0.83
N ALA A 469 -7.14 26.65 1.79
CA ALA A 469 -8.54 26.97 1.56
C ALA A 469 -8.87 28.30 2.21
N ILE A 470 -9.17 29.32 1.41
CA ILE A 470 -9.61 30.64 1.88
C ILE A 470 -11.13 30.62 1.93
N MET A 471 -11.68 30.74 3.13
CA MET A 471 -13.12 30.71 3.36
C MET A 471 -13.72 32.13 3.33
N PRO A 472 -15.06 32.26 3.16
CA PRO A 472 -15.74 33.57 3.04
C PRO A 472 -15.56 34.48 4.26
N SER A 473 -15.36 33.90 5.44
CA SER A 473 -15.08 34.64 6.68
C SER A 473 -13.66 35.23 6.73
N SER A 474 -12.91 35.17 5.63
CA SER A 474 -11.48 35.51 5.53
C SER A 474 -10.57 34.64 6.42
N ASN A 475 -11.09 33.54 6.98
CA ASN A 475 -10.30 32.54 7.68
C ASN A 475 -9.60 31.64 6.65
N VAL A 476 -8.28 31.69 6.61
CA VAL A 476 -7.47 30.74 5.85
C VAL A 476 -7.35 29.45 6.65
N LYS A 477 -7.81 28.34 6.08
CA LYS A 477 -7.53 27.00 6.59
C LYS A 477 -6.52 26.35 5.67
N SER A 478 -5.34 26.06 6.19
CA SER A 478 -4.29 25.40 5.43
C SER A 478 -3.94 24.06 6.08
N LYS A 479 -3.60 23.08 5.28
CA LYS A 479 -3.08 21.79 5.74
C LYS A 479 -1.82 21.50 4.97
N LYS A 480 -0.84 20.94 5.65
CA LYS A 480 0.39 20.47 5.03
C LYS A 480 0.76 19.13 5.60
N SER A 481 1.21 18.21 4.77
CA SER A 481 1.86 17.00 5.22
C SER A 481 3.19 16.82 4.53
N ASN A 482 4.20 16.50 5.34
CA ASN A 482 5.54 16.20 4.88
C ASN A 482 5.82 14.74 5.19
N LYS A 483 5.98 13.94 4.16
CA LYS A 483 6.22 12.51 4.27
C LYS A 483 7.61 12.18 3.74
N THR A 484 8.30 11.26 4.41
CA THR A 484 9.58 10.72 3.97
C THR A 484 9.52 9.21 4.04
N PHE A 485 9.72 8.57 2.89
CA PHE A 485 9.79 7.12 2.74
C PHE A 485 11.24 6.73 2.54
N LEU A 486 11.72 5.80 3.35
CA LEU A 486 13.10 5.33 3.36
C LEU A 486 13.13 3.84 3.08
N LEU A 487 14.00 3.45 2.15
CA LEU A 487 14.32 2.05 1.93
C LEU A 487 15.84 1.91 1.79
N TYR A 488 16.41 1.07 2.63
CA TYR A 488 17.74 0.53 2.44
C TYR A 488 17.62 -0.99 2.30
N LEU A 489 18.27 -1.53 1.29
CA LEU A 489 18.35 -2.96 1.02
C LEU A 489 19.81 -3.31 0.79
N TYR A 490 20.27 -4.34 1.46
CA TYR A 490 21.48 -5.08 1.13
C TYR A 490 21.04 -6.52 0.88
N SER A 491 21.33 -7.05 -0.30
CA SER A 491 21.08 -8.45 -0.64
C SER A 491 22.35 -9.06 -1.23
N ASP A 492 22.71 -10.26 -0.78
CA ASP A 492 23.91 -10.97 -1.21
C ASP A 492 23.55 -12.45 -1.38
N TYR A 493 23.82 -12.98 -2.56
CA TYR A 493 23.47 -14.34 -2.96
C TYR A 493 24.73 -15.14 -3.30
N VAL A 494 24.89 -16.33 -2.74
CA VAL A 494 26.05 -17.18 -3.01
C VAL A 494 25.60 -18.60 -3.29
N GLU A 495 25.85 -19.09 -4.50
CA GLU A 495 25.65 -20.51 -4.83
C GLU A 495 26.68 -21.39 -4.12
N GLN A 496 26.21 -22.44 -3.45
CA GLN A 496 27.03 -23.40 -2.69
C GLN A 496 27.19 -24.75 -3.41
N GLY A 497 26.63 -24.90 -4.62
CA GLY A 497 26.58 -26.17 -5.36
C GLY A 497 25.34 -27.00 -5.04
N ASN A 498 25.08 -28.07 -5.80
CA ASN A 498 23.89 -28.93 -5.67
C ASN A 498 22.55 -28.17 -5.63
N ARG A 499 22.44 -27.08 -6.42
CA ARG A 499 21.27 -26.17 -6.44
C ARG A 499 20.93 -25.57 -5.08
N THR A 500 21.93 -25.49 -4.20
CA THR A 500 21.84 -24.86 -2.90
C THR A 500 22.46 -23.48 -2.98
N ALA A 501 21.83 -22.49 -2.34
CA ALA A 501 22.35 -21.15 -2.25
C ALA A 501 22.10 -20.52 -0.89
N LEU A 502 23.02 -19.65 -0.50
CA LEU A 502 22.92 -18.81 0.68
C LEU A 502 22.47 -17.42 0.27
N SER A 503 21.39 -16.94 0.87
CA SER A 503 20.84 -15.60 0.67
C SER A 503 20.93 -14.81 1.98
N VAL A 504 21.57 -13.65 1.94
CA VAL A 504 21.68 -12.71 3.05
C VAL A 504 20.93 -11.44 2.70
N ALA A 505 20.06 -10.97 3.59
CA ALA A 505 19.31 -9.73 3.40
C ALA A 505 19.39 -8.84 4.65
N ASN A 506 19.72 -7.56 4.46
CA ASN A 506 19.50 -6.53 5.47
C ASN A 506 18.58 -5.46 4.90
N VAL A 507 17.49 -5.17 5.61
CA VAL A 507 16.48 -4.22 5.17
C VAL A 507 16.33 -3.13 6.23
N THR A 508 16.20 -1.88 5.81
CA THR A 508 15.63 -0.81 6.64
C THR A 508 14.51 -0.16 5.86
N LEU A 509 13.30 -0.20 6.42
CA LEU A 509 12.08 0.35 5.83
C LEU A 509 11.54 1.42 6.78
N GLY A 510 11.26 2.62 6.27
CA GLY A 510 10.90 3.77 7.09
C GLY A 510 9.75 4.60 6.51
N PHE A 511 8.78 4.94 7.35
CA PHE A 511 7.69 5.87 7.06
C PHE A 511 7.67 6.97 8.12
N ASP A 512 8.06 8.17 7.73
CA ASP A 512 8.05 9.36 8.57
C ASP A 512 7.03 10.36 8.03
N GLU A 513 6.20 10.94 8.90
CA GLU A 513 5.18 11.92 8.51
C GLU A 513 5.07 13.04 9.54
N LYS A 514 4.95 14.29 9.08
CA LYS A 514 4.58 15.44 9.90
C LYS A 514 3.35 16.10 9.29
N LYS A 515 2.30 16.29 10.09
CA LYS A 515 1.08 16.99 9.67
C LYS A 515 0.96 18.34 10.35
N PHE A 516 0.59 19.35 9.60
CA PHE A 516 0.37 20.71 10.08
C PHE A 516 -1.09 21.10 9.83
N LYS A 517 -1.74 21.65 10.86
CA LYS A 517 -3.10 22.24 10.78
C LYS A 517 -3.12 23.65 10.18
N ASP A 518 -1.95 24.22 10.04
CA ASP A 518 -1.68 25.46 9.34
C ASP A 518 -0.34 25.23 8.61
N ALA A 519 -0.33 25.35 7.29
CA ALA A 519 0.82 25.09 6.44
C ALA A 519 2.02 26.00 6.76
N ASP A 520 1.78 27.17 7.34
CA ASP A 520 2.80 28.13 7.75
C ASP A 520 3.26 27.93 9.22
N ALA A 521 2.66 26.97 9.93
CA ALA A 521 3.01 26.69 11.31
C ALA A 521 4.44 26.14 11.45
N ARG A 522 5.18 26.68 12.42
CA ARG A 522 6.53 26.20 12.76
C ARG A 522 6.56 24.83 13.42
N SER A 523 5.44 24.38 13.98
CA SER A 523 5.34 23.12 14.73
C SER A 523 4.26 22.21 14.16
N ALA A 524 4.60 20.94 14.00
CA ALA A 524 3.65 19.93 13.53
C ALA A 524 2.55 19.69 14.58
N SER A 525 1.32 19.51 14.09
CA SER A 525 0.17 19.10 14.89
C SER A 525 0.21 17.62 15.29
N SER A 526 0.85 16.80 14.44
CA SER A 526 1.24 15.43 14.74
C SER A 526 2.49 15.04 13.96
N SER A 527 3.26 14.11 14.51
CA SER A 527 4.39 13.47 13.84
C SER A 527 4.35 11.96 14.05
N LEU A 528 4.66 11.22 13.01
CA LEU A 528 4.87 9.78 13.01
C LEU A 528 6.31 9.49 12.56
N ARG A 529 6.97 8.58 13.24
CA ARG A 529 8.22 7.95 12.83
C ARG A 529 8.06 6.44 12.99
N ASN A 530 8.04 5.72 11.88
CA ASN A 530 7.93 4.26 11.87
C ASN A 530 9.14 3.67 11.14
N LEU A 531 10.02 2.98 11.87
CA LEU A 531 11.26 2.45 11.34
C LEU A 531 11.38 0.97 11.65
N GLN A 532 11.51 0.15 10.61
CA GLN A 532 11.68 -1.28 10.69
C GLN A 532 13.05 -1.67 10.14
N LYS A 533 13.77 -2.52 10.86
CA LYS A 533 15.10 -3.03 10.48
C LYS A 533 15.08 -4.54 10.54
N GLY A 534 15.34 -5.17 9.40
CA GLY A 534 15.41 -6.62 9.24
C GLY A 534 16.82 -7.07 8.93
N LYS A 535 17.23 -8.23 9.48
CA LYS A 535 18.42 -8.97 9.05
C LYS A 535 18.09 -10.45 8.97
N GLY A 536 18.32 -11.05 7.82
CA GLY A 536 17.97 -12.45 7.56
C GLY A 536 19.06 -13.16 6.79
N VAL A 537 19.24 -14.43 7.10
CA VAL A 537 20.07 -15.38 6.34
C VAL A 537 19.22 -16.61 6.10
N MET A 538 19.18 -17.08 4.86
CA MET A 538 18.48 -18.32 4.51
C MET A 538 19.26 -19.14 3.52
N ILE A 539 19.11 -20.46 3.60
CA ILE A 539 19.62 -21.43 2.67
C ILE A 539 18.43 -21.92 1.85
N THR A 540 18.52 -21.75 0.54
CA THR A 540 17.54 -22.25 -0.41
C THR A 540 18.09 -23.45 -1.16
N LYS A 541 17.27 -24.47 -1.39
CA LYS A 541 17.57 -25.61 -2.28
C LYS A 541 16.43 -25.75 -3.27
N ASP A 542 16.75 -25.84 -4.56
CA ASP A 542 15.74 -25.87 -5.63
C ASP A 542 14.72 -24.72 -5.49
N ASP A 543 15.21 -23.53 -5.11
CA ASP A 543 14.42 -22.31 -4.86
C ASP A 543 13.46 -22.38 -3.66
N LEU A 544 13.60 -23.38 -2.80
CA LEU A 544 12.83 -23.54 -1.56
C LEU A 544 13.71 -23.25 -0.34
N VAL A 545 13.22 -22.48 0.62
CA VAL A 545 13.90 -22.26 1.90
C VAL A 545 13.97 -23.58 2.69
N VAL A 546 15.19 -24.07 2.92
CA VAL A 546 15.40 -25.29 3.72
C VAL A 546 15.72 -24.94 5.16
N SER A 547 16.47 -23.87 5.37
CA SER A 547 16.80 -23.37 6.70
C SER A 547 17.08 -21.87 6.65
N GLY A 548 16.98 -21.19 7.79
CA GLY A 548 17.29 -19.78 7.87
C GLY A 548 16.92 -19.19 9.22
N VAL A 549 17.44 -18.00 9.47
CA VAL A 549 17.17 -17.20 10.65
C VAL A 549 17.02 -15.76 10.24
N ALA A 550 16.00 -15.11 10.76
CA ALA A 550 15.79 -13.68 10.59
C ALA A 550 15.45 -13.00 11.91
N ARG A 551 15.81 -11.72 11.99
CA ARG A 551 15.47 -10.84 13.11
C ARG A 551 14.91 -9.55 12.55
N THR A 552 13.83 -9.10 13.16
CA THR A 552 13.19 -7.82 12.83
C THR A 552 13.08 -6.99 14.09
N GLN A 553 13.40 -5.71 13.97
CA GLN A 553 13.20 -4.72 15.01
C GLN A 553 12.38 -3.59 14.42
N GLN A 554 11.36 -3.13 15.14
CA GLN A 554 10.56 -2.00 14.74
C GLN A 554 10.43 -1.00 15.87
N THR A 555 10.62 0.28 15.54
CA THR A 555 10.34 1.40 16.41
C THR A 555 9.27 2.27 15.76
N TYR A 556 8.13 2.35 16.43
CA TYR A 556 7.00 3.17 16.05
C TYR A 556 6.84 4.29 17.08
N ASN A 557 6.83 5.56 16.64
CA ASN A 557 6.63 6.71 17.51
C ASN A 557 5.63 7.67 16.87
N TYR A 558 4.51 7.89 17.52
CA TYR A 558 3.49 8.86 17.15
C TYR A 558 3.34 9.88 18.28
N ASP A 559 3.52 11.16 17.96
CA ASP A 559 3.21 12.30 18.84
C ASP A 559 2.09 13.10 18.16
N GLY A 560 0.95 13.22 18.82
CA GLY A 560 -0.18 14.01 18.37
C GLY A 560 -0.74 14.85 19.51
N SER A 561 -1.46 15.92 19.16
CA SER A 561 -1.98 16.87 20.16
C SER A 561 -2.89 16.25 21.23
N LYS A 562 -3.55 15.12 20.92
CA LYS A 562 -4.51 14.45 21.82
C LYS A 562 -4.01 13.09 22.33
N PHE A 563 -3.04 12.48 21.66
CA PHE A 563 -2.63 11.10 21.90
C PHE A 563 -1.19 10.92 21.42
N CYS A 564 -0.40 10.23 22.23
CA CYS A 564 0.95 9.81 21.87
C CYS A 564 1.04 8.29 22.08
N TYR A 565 1.79 7.65 21.19
CA TYR A 565 2.00 6.21 21.21
C TYR A 565 3.41 5.90 20.75
N SER A 566 4.12 5.07 21.49
CA SER A 566 5.38 4.50 21.06
C SER A 566 5.40 3.00 21.30
N ARG A 567 5.93 2.24 20.35
CA ARG A 567 6.22 0.81 20.49
C ARG A 567 7.62 0.52 19.98
N ASN A 568 8.43 -0.11 20.80
CA ASN A 568 9.74 -0.64 20.41
C ASN A 568 9.69 -2.14 20.60
N ILE A 569 9.79 -2.89 19.51
CA ILE A 569 9.59 -4.33 19.50
C ILE A 569 10.66 -5.01 18.64
N SER A 570 11.05 -6.23 19.02
CA SER A 570 11.90 -7.07 18.19
C SER A 570 11.47 -8.52 18.21
N SER A 571 11.63 -9.20 17.08
CA SER A 571 11.47 -10.65 16.93
C SER A 571 12.75 -11.31 16.41
N SER A 572 12.86 -12.61 16.68
CA SER A 572 13.76 -13.54 16.00
C SER A 572 12.95 -14.74 15.55
N ASN A 573 12.86 -14.95 14.23
CA ASN A 573 11.89 -15.85 13.62
C ASN A 573 10.50 -15.59 14.23
N TYR A 574 9.83 -16.61 14.74
CA TYR A 574 8.47 -16.49 15.30
C TYR A 574 8.42 -15.96 16.74
N THR A 575 9.57 -15.73 17.40
CA THR A 575 9.62 -15.38 18.83
C THR A 575 9.81 -13.89 19.02
N ILE A 576 8.92 -13.24 19.77
CA ILE A 576 9.12 -11.87 20.26
C ILE A 576 10.20 -11.88 21.34
N LEU A 577 11.26 -11.10 21.14
CA LEU A 577 12.38 -10.97 22.07
C LEU A 577 12.08 -9.94 23.16
N TYR A 578 11.47 -8.82 22.78
CA TYR A 578 10.97 -7.80 23.68
C TYR A 578 9.89 -6.98 22.97
N ASP A 579 8.96 -6.40 23.74
CA ASP A 579 7.89 -5.52 23.25
C ASP A 579 7.59 -4.44 24.30
N GLU A 580 8.06 -3.22 24.04
CA GLU A 580 7.88 -2.08 24.93
C GLU A 580 6.87 -1.11 24.36
N VAL A 581 5.71 -0.98 25.01
CA VAL A 581 4.63 -0.05 24.62
C VAL A 581 4.53 1.10 25.61
N ARG A 582 4.39 2.33 25.12
CA ARG A 582 4.12 3.52 25.94
C ARG A 582 3.06 4.39 25.28
N ASN A 583 2.16 4.92 26.10
CA ASN A 583 1.04 5.77 25.67
C ASN A 583 1.17 7.21 26.22
N THR A 584 2.38 7.61 26.64
CA THR A 584 2.61 8.89 27.31
C THR A 584 3.27 9.89 26.37
N CYS A 585 2.73 11.11 26.35
CA CYS A 585 3.39 12.22 25.67
C CYS A 585 4.57 12.71 26.53
N ASN A 586 5.80 12.61 26.02
CA ASN A 586 6.95 13.25 26.65
C ASN A 586 6.84 14.77 26.49
N LYS A 587 6.20 15.44 27.45
CA LYS A 587 6.06 16.91 27.48
C LYS A 587 7.40 17.66 27.63
N ARG A 588 8.51 16.97 27.93
CA ARG A 588 9.80 17.58 28.28
C ARG A 588 10.69 18.03 27.11
N ALA A 589 10.33 17.78 25.85
CA ALA A 589 11.16 18.19 24.71
C ALA A 589 10.69 19.48 24.00
N LYS A 590 9.54 20.06 24.37
CA LYS A 590 9.01 21.28 23.72
C LYS A 590 9.45 22.60 24.40
N SER A 591 10.25 22.54 25.48
CA SER A 591 10.59 23.72 26.29
C SER A 591 12.08 24.04 26.49
N HIS A 592 13.00 23.42 25.74
CA HIS A 592 14.41 23.84 25.80
C HIS A 592 14.92 24.24 24.42
N PHE A 593 14.75 25.53 24.14
CA PHE A 593 15.74 26.30 23.39
C PHE A 593 17.11 26.08 24.04
N GLY A 594 18.05 25.55 23.27
CA GLY A 594 19.45 25.43 23.64
C GLY A 594 20.27 25.40 22.37
N TYR A 595 20.86 26.55 22.04
CA TYR A 595 21.95 26.64 21.08
C TYR A 595 23.03 25.61 21.44
N GLY A 596 23.24 24.62 20.59
CA GLY A 596 24.23 23.58 20.80
C GLY A 596 24.72 23.03 19.47
N LEU A 597 25.88 23.50 19.04
CA LEU A 597 26.65 22.99 17.90
C LEU A 597 26.84 21.47 18.06
N SER A 598 26.15 20.67 17.24
CA SER A 598 26.38 19.23 17.16
C SER A 598 27.63 18.95 16.34
N ARG A 599 28.77 18.83 17.03
CA ARG A 599 29.96 18.16 16.51
C ARG A 599 29.61 16.70 16.18
N TRP A 600 29.63 16.35 14.90
CA TRP A 600 29.66 14.99 14.41
C TRP A 600 31.01 14.35 14.73
N TRP A 601 31.04 13.37 15.63
CA TRP A 601 32.16 12.43 15.74
C TRP A 601 31.68 11.02 15.36
N PRO A 602 32.44 10.29 14.52
CA PRO A 602 32.06 8.96 14.03
C PRO A 602 32.46 7.90 15.06
N PHE A 603 31.57 6.95 15.35
CA PHE A 603 31.97 5.71 16.01
C PHE A 603 32.06 4.58 14.97
N PRO A 604 33.12 3.75 15.02
CA PRO A 604 33.45 2.81 13.96
C PRO A 604 32.53 1.58 13.99
N ALA A 605 32.20 1.07 12.81
CA ALA A 605 31.50 -0.18 12.61
C ALA A 605 32.36 -1.35 13.13
N ARG A 606 31.94 -1.97 14.23
CA ARG A 606 32.48 -3.26 14.66
C ARG A 606 31.72 -4.36 13.91
N ARG A 607 32.38 -5.00 12.93
CA ARG A 607 31.92 -6.26 12.31
C ARG A 607 31.82 -7.33 13.39
N ALA A 608 30.61 -7.76 13.72
CA ALA A 608 30.39 -9.04 14.39
C ALA A 608 29.98 -10.05 13.32
N PHE A 609 30.88 -10.98 13.00
CA PHE A 609 30.58 -12.13 12.16
C PHE A 609 29.63 -13.06 12.91
N LEU A 610 28.42 -13.28 12.38
CA LEU A 610 27.58 -14.42 12.73
C LEU A 610 27.90 -15.53 11.73
N ALA A 611 29.06 -16.16 11.90
CA ALA A 611 29.50 -17.33 11.16
C ALA A 611 30.07 -18.35 12.16
N SER A 612 29.27 -18.75 13.13
CA SER A 612 29.57 -19.86 14.01
C SER A 612 28.25 -20.33 14.60
N HIS A 613 27.55 -21.20 13.88
CA HIS A 613 26.53 -22.17 14.33
C HIS A 613 25.73 -22.62 13.10
N VAL A 614 26.42 -23.28 12.16
CA VAL A 614 25.79 -24.22 11.24
C VAL A 614 26.59 -25.51 11.45
N ILE A 615 25.95 -26.49 12.08
CA ILE A 615 26.53 -27.81 12.32
C ILE A 615 26.45 -28.58 11.00
N ASP A 616 27.59 -29.13 10.58
CA ASP A 616 27.76 -30.04 9.45
C ASP A 616 26.89 -31.30 9.66
N PRO A 617 26.04 -31.73 8.70
CA PRO A 617 25.25 -32.95 8.86
C PRO A 617 26.08 -34.24 8.71
N ASN A 618 27.37 -34.18 8.35
CA ASN A 618 28.21 -35.36 8.15
C ASN A 618 29.58 -35.22 8.83
N GLY A 619 29.64 -35.46 10.14
CA GLY A 619 30.90 -35.69 10.86
C GLY A 619 30.64 -36.60 12.06
N ASN A 620 31.37 -37.72 12.13
CA ASN A 620 31.28 -38.76 13.16
C ASN A 620 30.99 -38.29 14.59
#